data_AF-A0A6I0EQY7-F1
#
_entry.id   AF-A0A6I0EQY7-F1
#
_cell.length_a   1.000
_cell.length_b   1.000
_cell.length_c   1.000
_cell.angle_alpha   90.00
_cell.angle_beta   90.00
_cell.angle_gamma   90.00
#
_symmetry.space_group_name_H-M   'P 1'
#
loop_
_entity.id
_entity.type
_entity.pdbx_description
1 polymer ?
#
loop_
_entity_poly.entity_id
_entity_poly.type
_entity_poly.pdbx_seq_one_letter_code
_entity_poly.pdbx_strand_id
1 'polypeptide(L)'
;MTFFDYLIKRKKSVSEMSRSELRRQELLLEKDRKQMLDKVLKLAKDKQGLFERGAKEKTPEARQMLAQEFELRTTEQLMLQRQLNIRTKELLTVSRLRMLRENADRMKGGGKLGLISAKDMMRLGKLIEADSVKVEMYQERLDEVLALGREADEHAATNNEAGRAVMDIWEKLDRGEIADANEGFDEADRRVRERQQAAE
;
A
#
# COMPACT_ATOMS: atom_id res chain seq x y z
N MET A 1 10.24 9.44 -2.12
CA MET A 1 9.88 10.38 -3.20
C MET A 1 9.29 9.54 -4.31
N THR A 2 8.07 9.82 -4.76
CA THR A 2 7.40 9.05 -5.83
C THR A 2 8.06 9.31 -7.19
N PHE A 3 7.82 8.46 -8.18
CA PHE A 3 8.29 8.71 -9.55
C PHE A 3 7.63 9.98 -10.11
N PHE A 4 6.37 10.21 -9.74
CA PHE A 4 5.61 11.40 -10.10
C PHE A 4 6.17 12.67 -9.47
N ASP A 5 6.52 12.66 -8.19
CA ASP A 5 7.17 13.79 -7.52
C ASP A 5 8.47 14.15 -8.25
N TYR A 6 9.22 13.15 -8.73
CA TYR A 6 10.45 13.36 -9.48
C TYR A 6 10.17 14.07 -10.81
N LEU A 7 9.15 13.65 -11.55
CA LEU A 7 8.74 14.29 -12.81
C LEU A 7 8.30 15.74 -12.59
N ILE A 8 7.44 15.97 -11.60
CA ILE A 8 6.89 17.28 -11.26
C ILE A 8 8.01 18.23 -10.81
N LYS A 9 8.89 17.79 -9.90
CA LYS A 9 10.03 18.61 -9.42
C LYS A 9 11.04 18.93 -10.52
N ARG A 10 11.23 18.02 -11.49
CA ARG A 10 12.16 18.23 -12.61
C ARG A 10 11.54 19.04 -13.75
N LYS A 11 10.24 19.36 -13.69
CA LYS A 11 9.45 19.96 -14.79
C LYS A 11 9.69 19.23 -16.12
N LYS A 12 9.89 17.92 -16.05
CA LYS A 12 10.26 17.09 -17.20
C LYS A 12 9.11 16.14 -17.47
N SER A 13 8.55 16.21 -18.67
CA SER A 13 7.50 15.28 -19.07
C SER A 13 8.09 13.88 -19.24
N VAL A 14 7.24 12.88 -19.05
CA VAL A 14 7.58 11.48 -19.32
C VAL A 14 8.10 11.30 -20.75
N SER A 15 7.56 12.08 -21.70
CA SER A 15 8.01 12.12 -23.08
C SER A 15 9.41 12.71 -23.29
N GLU A 16 10.01 13.39 -22.33
CA GLU A 16 11.36 13.97 -22.49
C GLU A 16 12.45 13.10 -21.86
N MET A 17 12.07 12.03 -21.16
CA MET A 17 13.03 11.12 -20.52
C MET A 17 13.77 10.27 -21.55
N SER A 18 15.09 10.16 -21.35
CA SER A 18 15.95 9.27 -22.13
C SER A 18 15.82 7.83 -21.66
N ARG A 19 16.28 6.88 -22.50
CA ARG A 19 16.31 5.45 -22.15
C ARG A 19 17.11 5.17 -20.87
N SER A 20 18.25 5.84 -20.70
CA SER A 20 19.10 5.66 -19.52
C SER A 20 18.45 6.22 -18.25
N GLU A 21 17.74 7.35 -18.35
CA GLU A 21 16.96 7.91 -17.24
C GLU A 21 15.81 6.97 -16.84
N LEU A 22 15.05 6.45 -17.82
CA LEU A 22 13.98 5.49 -17.57
C LEU A 22 14.51 4.20 -16.92
N ARG A 23 15.65 3.68 -17.39
CA ARG A 23 16.27 2.50 -16.79
C ARG A 23 16.73 2.74 -15.35
N ARG A 24 17.28 3.93 -15.05
CA ARG A 24 17.66 4.30 -13.68
C ARG A 24 16.44 4.37 -12.77
N GLN A 25 15.34 4.95 -13.23
CA GLN A 25 14.10 5.03 -12.44
C GLN A 25 13.47 3.66 -12.22
N GLU A 26 13.48 2.78 -13.23
CA GLU A 26 13.03 1.39 -13.11
C GLU A 26 13.78 0.66 -11.98
N LEU A 27 15.11 0.76 -11.93
CA LEU A 27 15.94 0.14 -10.89
C LEU A 27 15.65 0.69 -9.48
N LEU A 28 15.41 2.00 -9.36
CA LEU A 28 15.05 2.61 -8.08
C LEU A 28 13.68 2.12 -7.61
N LEU A 29 12.69 2.11 -8.50
CA LEU A 29 11.34 1.63 -8.20
C LEU A 29 11.32 0.12 -7.88
N GLU A 30 12.14 -0.70 -8.54
CA GLU A 30 12.31 -2.11 -8.21
C GLU A 30 12.84 -2.31 -6.79
N LYS A 31 13.86 -1.53 -6.41
CA LYS A 31 14.43 -1.55 -5.06
C LYS A 31 13.40 -1.13 -4.02
N ASP A 32 12.70 -0.02 -4.25
CA ASP A 32 11.69 0.49 -3.32
C ASP A 32 10.52 -0.49 -3.17
N ARG A 33 10.03 -1.06 -4.29
CA ARG A 33 8.98 -2.10 -4.28
C ARG A 33 9.43 -3.31 -3.46
N LYS A 34 10.67 -3.76 -3.63
CA LYS A 34 11.21 -4.90 -2.86
C LYS A 34 11.25 -4.58 -1.37
N GLN A 35 11.77 -3.42 -0.98
CA GLN A 35 11.81 -3.00 0.42
C GLN A 35 10.41 -2.90 1.04
N MET A 36 9.43 -2.39 0.30
CA MET A 36 8.04 -2.34 0.76
C MET A 36 7.42 -3.73 0.92
N LEU A 37 7.67 -4.63 -0.04
CA LEU A 37 7.22 -6.02 0.05
C LEU A 37 7.80 -6.70 1.29
N ASP A 38 9.10 -6.55 1.53
CA ASP A 38 9.77 -7.12 2.71
C ASP A 38 9.16 -6.60 4.01
N LYS A 39 8.80 -5.30 4.08
CA LYS A 39 8.09 -4.71 5.22
C LYS A 39 6.68 -5.28 5.40
N VAL A 40 5.91 -5.43 4.33
CA VAL A 40 4.56 -6.03 4.38
C VAL A 40 4.64 -7.48 4.89
N LEU A 41 5.62 -8.25 4.42
CA LEU A 41 5.85 -9.63 4.88
C LEU A 41 6.28 -9.67 6.35
N LYS A 42 7.11 -8.73 6.79
CA LYS A 42 7.48 -8.61 8.20
C LYS A 42 6.26 -8.30 9.07
N LEU A 43 5.45 -7.33 8.70
CA LEU A 43 4.22 -6.98 9.43
C LEU A 43 3.24 -8.14 9.51
N ALA A 44 3.10 -8.94 8.44
CA ALA A 44 2.27 -10.13 8.47
C ALA A 44 2.75 -11.13 9.53
N LYS A 45 4.08 -11.38 9.63
CA LYS A 45 4.66 -12.23 10.67
C LYS A 45 4.48 -11.66 12.07
N ASP A 46 4.71 -10.36 12.23
CA ASP A 46 4.58 -9.67 13.51
C ASP A 46 3.12 -9.74 14.00
N LYS A 47 2.14 -9.55 13.10
CA LYS A 47 0.70 -9.72 13.40
C LYS A 47 0.33 -11.13 13.82
N GLN A 48 0.82 -12.13 13.08
CA GLN A 48 0.63 -13.54 13.45
C GLN A 48 1.15 -13.78 14.88
N GLY A 49 2.35 -13.30 15.19
CA GLY A 49 2.95 -13.40 16.52
C GLY A 49 2.14 -12.68 17.60
N LEU A 50 1.57 -11.50 17.32
CA LEU A 50 0.68 -10.79 18.24
C LEU A 50 -0.59 -11.59 18.51
N PHE A 51 -1.18 -12.16 17.47
CA PHE A 51 -2.38 -12.97 17.58
C PHE A 51 -2.17 -14.21 18.44
N GLU A 52 -1.10 -14.97 18.16
CA GLU A 52 -0.74 -16.17 18.92
C GLU A 52 -0.42 -15.87 20.39
N ARG A 53 0.21 -14.71 20.66
CA ARG A 53 0.48 -14.25 22.02
C ARG A 53 -0.82 -13.92 22.75
N GLY A 54 -1.72 -13.16 22.14
CA GLY A 54 -2.98 -12.79 22.78
C GLY A 54 -3.93 -13.98 22.99
N ALA A 55 -3.90 -14.97 22.10
CA ALA A 55 -4.64 -16.22 22.28
C ALA A 55 -4.17 -17.00 23.53
N LYS A 56 -2.87 -16.94 23.85
CA LYS A 56 -2.28 -17.61 25.03
C LYS A 56 -2.31 -16.75 26.29
N GLU A 57 -2.50 -15.45 26.15
CA GLU A 57 -2.55 -14.50 27.26
C GLU A 57 -3.82 -14.72 28.09
N LYS A 58 -3.68 -14.70 29.42
CA LYS A 58 -4.79 -14.94 30.36
C LYS A 58 -5.25 -13.66 31.04
N THR A 59 -4.40 -12.64 31.03
CA THR A 59 -4.66 -11.35 31.67
C THR A 59 -5.50 -10.47 30.73
N PRO A 60 -6.74 -10.10 31.10
CA PRO A 60 -7.63 -9.35 30.21
C PRO A 60 -7.03 -8.03 29.72
N GLU A 61 -6.33 -7.30 30.58
CA GLU A 61 -5.72 -6.01 30.25
C GLU A 61 -4.59 -6.17 29.23
N ALA A 62 -3.73 -7.18 29.41
CA ALA A 62 -2.66 -7.48 28.46
C ALA A 62 -3.22 -7.96 27.12
N ARG A 63 -4.31 -8.74 27.16
CA ARG A 63 -5.01 -9.21 25.97
C ARG A 63 -5.63 -8.03 25.20
N GLN A 64 -6.25 -7.08 25.89
CA GLN A 64 -6.77 -5.85 25.27
C GLN A 64 -5.66 -5.02 24.60
N MET A 65 -4.51 -4.86 25.26
CA MET A 65 -3.36 -4.16 24.65
C MET A 65 -2.85 -4.88 23.39
N LEU A 66 -2.78 -6.21 23.40
CA LEU A 66 -2.37 -7.00 22.23
C LEU A 66 -3.37 -6.88 21.08
N ALA A 67 -4.67 -6.80 21.37
CA ALA A 67 -5.71 -6.59 20.37
C ALA A 67 -5.60 -5.20 19.71
N GLN A 68 -5.35 -4.15 20.50
CA GLN A 68 -5.12 -2.80 19.97
C GLN A 68 -3.87 -2.75 19.09
N GLU A 69 -2.77 -3.36 19.53
CA GLU A 69 -1.55 -3.44 18.73
C GLU A 69 -1.79 -4.22 17.43
N PHE A 70 -2.57 -5.30 17.45
CA PHE A 70 -2.94 -6.04 16.25
C PHE A 70 -3.71 -5.16 15.24
N GLU A 71 -4.66 -4.37 15.71
CA GLU A 71 -5.40 -3.43 14.87
C GLU A 71 -4.48 -2.35 14.27
N LEU A 72 -3.58 -1.77 15.07
CA LEU A 72 -2.59 -0.80 14.61
C LEU A 72 -1.69 -1.39 13.51
N ARG A 73 -1.20 -2.62 13.70
CA ARG A 73 -0.41 -3.31 12.67
C ARG A 73 -1.21 -3.62 11.42
N THR A 74 -2.52 -3.82 11.55
CA THR A 74 -3.41 -4.01 10.40
C THR A 74 -3.53 -2.72 9.59
N THR A 75 -3.70 -1.57 10.25
CA THR A 75 -3.68 -0.26 9.59
C THR A 75 -2.36 -0.02 8.86
N GLU A 76 -1.23 -0.24 9.54
CA GLU A 76 0.10 -0.08 8.95
C GLU A 76 0.27 -0.97 7.70
N GLN A 77 -0.19 -2.22 7.78
CA GLN A 77 -0.15 -3.17 6.66
C GLN A 77 -0.99 -2.68 5.47
N LEU A 78 -2.21 -2.19 5.70
CA LEU A 78 -3.09 -1.67 4.64
C LEU A 78 -2.49 -0.43 3.97
N MET A 79 -1.94 0.51 4.75
CA MET A 79 -1.26 1.70 4.21
C MET A 79 -0.06 1.32 3.34
N LEU A 80 0.78 0.39 3.80
CA LEU A 80 1.93 -0.09 3.03
C LEU A 80 1.50 -0.86 1.78
N GLN A 81 0.42 -1.62 1.82
CA GLN A 81 -0.14 -2.29 0.63
C GLN A 81 -0.60 -1.28 -0.43
N ARG A 82 -1.25 -0.18 -0.02
CA ARG A 82 -1.61 0.92 -0.94
C ARG A 82 -0.36 1.53 -1.59
N GLN A 83 0.66 1.83 -0.79
CA GLN A 83 1.93 2.37 -1.31
C GLN A 83 2.64 1.37 -2.26
N LEU A 84 2.64 0.08 -1.92
CA LEU A 84 3.20 -0.97 -2.75
C LEU A 84 2.47 -1.09 -4.09
N ASN A 85 1.14 -0.97 -4.09
CA ASN A 85 0.34 -0.94 -5.31
C ASN A 85 0.69 0.26 -6.20
N ILE A 86 0.84 1.45 -5.60
CA ILE A 86 1.29 2.65 -6.33
C ILE A 86 2.68 2.43 -6.94
N ARG A 87 3.66 1.98 -6.15
CA ARG A 87 5.03 1.72 -6.62
C ARG A 87 5.08 0.66 -7.71
N THR A 88 4.24 -0.37 -7.61
CA THR A 88 4.13 -1.40 -8.64
C THR A 88 3.58 -0.84 -9.96
N LYS A 89 2.54 0.01 -9.89
CA LYS A 89 1.98 0.69 -11.07
C LYS A 89 2.99 1.64 -11.70
N GLU A 90 3.71 2.43 -10.90
CA GLU A 90 4.79 3.30 -11.38
C GLU A 90 5.88 2.49 -12.09
N LEU A 91 6.34 1.39 -11.49
CA LEU A 91 7.35 0.52 -12.09
C LEU A 91 6.89 -0.03 -13.44
N LEU A 92 5.67 -0.56 -13.51
CA LEU A 92 5.07 -1.06 -14.76
C LEU A 92 4.99 0.04 -15.83
N THR A 93 4.63 1.25 -15.41
CA THR A 93 4.54 2.42 -16.29
C THR A 93 5.91 2.78 -16.85
N VAL A 94 6.91 2.95 -16.00
CA VAL A 94 8.31 3.25 -16.40
C VAL A 94 8.87 2.16 -17.30
N SER A 95 8.63 0.88 -16.97
CA SER A 95 9.10 -0.25 -17.77
C SER A 95 8.50 -0.24 -19.18
N ARG A 96 7.18 -0.01 -19.28
CA ARG A 96 6.48 0.13 -20.58
C ARG A 96 7.03 1.31 -21.38
N LEU A 97 7.25 2.46 -20.76
CA LEU A 97 7.81 3.64 -21.42
C LEU A 97 9.24 3.39 -21.93
N ARG A 98 10.07 2.67 -21.17
CA ARG A 98 11.41 2.26 -21.59
C ARG A 98 11.33 1.36 -22.82
N MET A 99 10.45 0.35 -22.81
CA MET A 99 10.24 -0.53 -23.98
C MET A 99 9.79 0.25 -25.21
N LEU A 100 8.88 1.21 -25.06
CA LEU A 100 8.41 2.06 -26.15
C LEU A 100 9.54 2.92 -26.72
N ARG A 101 10.42 3.45 -25.86
CA ARG A 101 11.62 4.19 -26.27
C ARG A 101 12.63 3.31 -27.00
N GLU A 102 12.91 2.12 -26.46
CA GLU A 102 13.79 1.13 -27.10
C GLU A 102 13.29 0.71 -28.48
N ASN A 103 11.98 0.51 -28.61
CA ASN A 103 11.36 0.21 -29.89
C ASN A 103 11.47 1.41 -30.84
N ALA A 104 11.16 2.64 -30.39
CA ALA A 104 11.28 3.84 -31.22
C ALA A 104 12.72 4.09 -31.74
N ASP A 105 13.73 3.84 -30.90
CA ASP A 105 15.14 3.97 -31.29
C ASP A 105 15.56 2.89 -32.29
N ARG A 106 15.09 1.64 -32.11
CA ARG A 106 15.29 0.55 -33.10
C ARG A 106 14.55 0.82 -34.42
N MET A 107 13.38 1.46 -34.35
CA MET A 107 12.52 1.76 -35.51
C MET A 107 13.05 2.90 -36.39
N LYS A 108 13.95 3.77 -35.89
CA LYS A 108 14.76 4.64 -36.77
C LYS A 108 15.62 3.85 -37.76
N GLY A 109 15.82 2.55 -37.52
CA GLY A 109 16.50 1.60 -38.40
C GLY A 109 15.62 0.67 -39.25
N GLY A 110 14.28 0.68 -39.14
CA GLY A 110 13.39 -0.09 -40.04
C GLY A 110 12.01 -0.53 -39.52
N GLY A 111 11.00 -0.50 -40.41
CA GLY A 111 9.79 -1.35 -40.41
C GLY A 111 8.57 -0.94 -39.58
N LYS A 112 7.50 -0.44 -40.22
CA LYS A 112 6.20 0.01 -39.65
C LYS A 112 5.24 -1.13 -39.22
N LEU A 113 5.57 -2.00 -38.27
CA LEU A 113 4.57 -2.93 -37.70
C LEU A 113 4.51 -2.87 -36.16
N GLY A 114 3.33 -2.54 -35.61
CA GLY A 114 3.02 -2.62 -34.17
C GLY A 114 2.90 -1.28 -33.42
N LEU A 115 2.40 -0.22 -34.07
CA LEU A 115 2.52 1.18 -33.64
C LEU A 115 1.67 1.55 -32.40
N ILE A 116 2.35 2.00 -31.33
CA ILE A 116 1.84 3.06 -30.45
C ILE A 116 2.41 4.37 -31.01
N SER A 117 1.54 5.27 -31.48
CA SER A 117 1.95 6.52 -32.13
C SER A 117 2.51 7.54 -31.13
N ALA A 118 3.22 8.57 -31.61
CA ALA A 118 3.61 9.71 -30.77
C ALA A 118 2.41 10.39 -30.09
N LYS A 119 1.24 10.33 -30.75
CA LYS A 119 -0.05 10.80 -30.20
C LYS A 119 -0.51 9.92 -29.03
N ASP A 120 -0.30 8.61 -29.09
CA ASP A 120 -0.62 7.68 -28.01
C ASP A 120 0.34 7.84 -26.83
N MET A 121 1.63 8.12 -27.09
CA MET A 121 2.60 8.49 -26.05
C MET A 121 2.21 9.79 -25.34
N MET A 122 1.78 10.80 -26.09
CA MET A 122 1.31 12.07 -25.52
C MET A 122 0.00 11.88 -24.74
N ARG A 123 -0.89 11.00 -25.20
CA ARG A 123 -2.12 10.64 -24.49
C ARG A 123 -1.83 9.87 -23.19
N LEU A 124 -0.89 8.94 -23.21
CA LEU A 124 -0.39 8.25 -22.01
C LEU A 124 0.24 9.24 -21.04
N GLY A 125 1.07 10.17 -21.51
CA GLY A 125 1.64 11.25 -20.70
C GLY A 125 0.56 12.09 -19.98
N LYS A 126 -0.48 12.51 -20.72
CA LYS A 126 -1.60 13.26 -20.13
C LYS A 126 -2.44 12.47 -19.13
N LEU A 127 -2.67 11.18 -19.39
CA LEU A 127 -3.39 10.32 -18.43
C LEU A 127 -2.58 10.10 -17.15
N ILE A 128 -1.26 9.93 -17.30
CA ILE A 128 -0.32 9.78 -16.20
C ILE A 128 -0.25 11.07 -15.34
N GLU A 129 -0.19 12.24 -15.98
CA GLU A 129 -0.22 13.55 -15.29
C GLU A 129 -1.58 13.83 -14.60
N ALA A 130 -2.71 13.44 -15.20
CA ALA A 130 -4.01 13.60 -14.57
C ALA A 130 -4.20 12.68 -13.35
N ASP A 131 -3.64 11.47 -13.40
CA ASP A 131 -3.72 10.52 -12.28
C ASP A 131 -2.78 10.89 -11.14
N SER A 132 -1.63 11.53 -11.42
CA SER A 132 -0.74 12.04 -10.36
C SER A 132 -1.39 13.14 -9.53
N VAL A 133 -2.17 14.02 -10.16
CA VAL A 133 -2.96 15.05 -9.45
C VAL A 133 -4.00 14.41 -8.53
N LYS A 134 -4.61 13.28 -8.91
CA LYS A 134 -5.54 12.55 -8.04
C LYS A 134 -4.83 11.88 -6.86
N VAL A 135 -3.60 11.41 -7.03
CA VAL A 135 -2.79 10.84 -5.94
C VAL A 135 -2.38 11.92 -4.94
N GLU A 136 -2.02 13.12 -5.40
CA GLU A 136 -1.74 14.28 -4.54
C GLU A 136 -2.98 14.70 -3.75
N MET A 137 -4.16 14.77 -4.39
CA MET A 137 -5.42 15.01 -3.69
C MET A 137 -5.75 13.90 -2.68
N TYR A 138 -5.44 12.63 -2.99
CA TYR A 138 -5.65 11.53 -2.05
C TYR A 138 -4.68 11.60 -0.85
N GLN A 139 -3.44 12.06 -1.06
CA GLN A 139 -2.48 12.33 0.01
C GLN A 139 -2.92 13.50 0.90
N GLU A 140 -3.39 14.61 0.31
CA GLU A 140 -3.97 15.73 1.06
C GLU A 140 -5.19 15.31 1.88
N ARG A 141 -6.06 14.45 1.32
CA ARG A 141 -7.19 13.87 2.06
C ARG A 141 -6.74 12.93 3.17
N LEU A 142 -5.68 12.15 2.96
CA LEU A 142 -5.08 11.31 4.00
C LEU A 142 -4.46 12.15 5.11
N ASP A 143 -3.80 13.26 4.78
CA ASP A 143 -3.23 14.19 5.76
C ASP A 143 -4.35 14.93 6.54
N GLU A 144 -5.46 15.29 5.89
CA GLU A 144 -6.68 15.79 6.56
C GLU A 144 -7.29 14.73 7.50
N VAL A 145 -7.41 13.48 7.05
CA VAL A 145 -7.94 12.37 7.87
C VAL A 145 -7.01 12.04 9.03
N LEU A 146 -5.69 12.10 8.84
CA LEU A 146 -4.71 11.93 9.91
C LEU A 146 -4.69 13.14 10.87
N ALA A 147 -5.01 14.35 10.40
CA ALA A 147 -5.21 15.51 11.26
C ALA A 147 -6.49 15.39 12.09
N LEU A 148 -7.59 14.91 11.51
CA LEU A 148 -8.83 14.58 12.22
C LEU A 148 -8.63 13.41 13.19
N GLY A 149 -7.78 12.44 12.86
CA GLY A 149 -7.39 11.34 13.74
C GLY A 149 -6.66 11.81 15.00
N ARG A 150 -5.90 12.92 14.95
CA ARG A 150 -5.29 13.53 16.15
C ARG A 150 -6.31 14.20 17.05
N GLU A 151 -7.41 14.74 16.52
CA GLU A 151 -8.54 15.22 17.31
C GLU A 151 -9.36 14.05 17.91
N ALA A 152 -9.39 12.90 17.23
CA ALA A 152 -9.97 11.66 17.75
C ALA A 152 -9.10 10.98 18.82
N ASP A 153 -7.77 11.14 18.79
CA ASP A 153 -6.86 10.68 19.85
C ASP A 153 -7.09 11.46 21.17
N GLU A 154 -7.57 12.71 21.13
CA GLU A 154 -8.07 13.42 22.32
C GLU A 154 -9.38 12.82 22.87
N HIS A 155 -10.11 12.04 22.06
CA HIS A 155 -11.31 11.27 22.47
C HIS A 155 -11.00 9.84 22.96
N ALA A 156 -9.71 9.47 23.11
CA ALA A 156 -9.25 8.16 23.62
C ALA A 156 -9.80 7.77 25.02
N ALA A 157 -10.51 8.66 25.71
CA ALA A 157 -11.30 8.36 26.90
C ALA A 157 -12.58 7.53 26.61
N THR A 158 -12.94 7.28 25.35
CA THR A 158 -14.11 6.47 24.93
C THR A 158 -13.73 5.09 24.33
N ASN A 159 -12.53 4.61 24.64
CA ASN A 159 -11.94 3.33 24.21
C ASN A 159 -12.71 2.07 24.67
N ASN A 160 -13.84 1.77 24.02
CA ASN A 160 -14.51 0.49 24.20
C ASN A 160 -14.60 -0.33 22.90
N GLU A 161 -14.24 0.18 21.71
CA GLU A 161 -14.40 -0.57 20.45
C GLU A 161 -13.12 -1.07 19.78
N ALA A 162 -11.98 -0.47 20.09
CA ALA A 162 -10.67 -0.86 19.56
C ALA A 162 -10.24 -2.21 20.15
N GLY A 163 -9.88 -3.15 19.29
CA GLY A 163 -9.48 -4.51 19.63
C GLY A 163 -10.63 -5.49 19.82
N ARG A 164 -11.90 -5.03 19.88
CA ARG A 164 -13.07 -5.92 20.12
C ARG A 164 -13.14 -7.07 19.12
N ALA A 165 -12.90 -6.79 17.84
CA ALA A 165 -12.99 -7.81 16.80
C ALA A 165 -11.97 -8.95 17.03
N VAL A 166 -10.77 -8.64 17.53
CA VAL A 166 -9.73 -9.62 17.84
C VAL A 166 -10.05 -10.35 19.15
N MET A 167 -10.52 -9.60 20.17
CA MET A 167 -10.93 -10.17 21.46
C MET A 167 -12.05 -11.20 21.31
N ASP A 168 -13.08 -10.89 20.52
CA ASP A 168 -14.20 -11.80 20.23
C ASP A 168 -13.71 -13.12 19.64
N ILE A 169 -12.67 -13.09 18.79
CA ILE A 169 -12.10 -14.28 18.18
C ILE A 169 -11.28 -15.09 19.19
N TRP A 170 -10.51 -14.44 20.06
CA TRP A 170 -9.83 -15.16 21.14
C TRP A 170 -10.81 -15.81 22.11
N GLU A 171 -11.94 -15.17 22.43
CA GLU A 171 -12.97 -15.81 23.23
C GLU A 171 -13.57 -17.05 22.54
N LYS A 172 -13.77 -17.00 21.22
CA LYS A 172 -14.23 -18.15 20.45
C LYS A 172 -13.21 -19.29 20.44
N LEU A 173 -11.92 -18.96 20.35
CA LEU A 173 -10.82 -19.93 20.49
C LEU A 173 -10.83 -20.56 21.89
N ASP A 174 -10.98 -19.75 22.94
CA ASP A 174 -11.04 -20.23 24.33
C ASP A 174 -12.25 -21.15 24.58
N ARG A 175 -13.40 -20.87 23.93
CA ARG A 175 -14.61 -21.69 23.98
C ARG A 175 -14.55 -22.94 23.09
N GLY A 176 -13.53 -23.07 22.24
CA GLY A 176 -13.41 -24.17 21.27
C GLY A 176 -14.40 -24.08 20.10
N GLU A 177 -15.02 -22.91 19.87
CA GLU A 177 -15.85 -22.65 18.69
C GLU A 177 -15.00 -22.57 17.41
N ILE A 178 -13.74 -22.14 17.55
CA ILE A 178 -12.71 -22.16 16.51
C ILE A 178 -11.65 -23.15 16.98
N ALA A 179 -11.39 -24.18 16.18
CA ALA A 179 -10.45 -25.24 16.54
C ALA A 179 -9.01 -24.93 16.11
N ASP A 180 -8.82 -24.15 15.04
CA ASP A 180 -7.51 -23.80 14.50
C ASP A 180 -7.16 -22.33 14.77
N ALA A 181 -5.97 -22.10 15.34
CA ALA A 181 -5.45 -20.76 15.57
C ALA A 181 -5.21 -19.99 14.27
N ASN A 182 -4.91 -20.67 13.15
CA ASN A 182 -4.77 -20.02 11.85
C ASN A 182 -6.12 -19.54 11.31
N GLU A 183 -7.17 -20.35 11.44
CA GLU A 183 -8.54 -19.95 11.12
C GLU A 183 -8.98 -18.75 11.96
N GLY A 184 -8.66 -18.76 13.25
CA GLY A 184 -8.88 -17.61 14.14
C GLY A 184 -8.14 -16.36 13.65
N PHE A 185 -6.86 -16.48 13.30
CA PHE A 185 -6.09 -15.35 12.78
C PHE A 185 -6.71 -14.77 11.50
N ASP A 186 -7.06 -15.63 10.53
CA ASP A 186 -7.62 -15.20 9.24
C ASP A 186 -8.97 -14.49 9.43
N GLU A 187 -9.83 -15.00 10.33
CA GLU A 187 -11.10 -14.38 10.69
C GLU A 187 -10.90 -13.02 11.37
N ALA A 188 -9.95 -12.92 12.31
CA ALA A 188 -9.64 -11.67 12.99
C ALA A 188 -9.08 -10.62 12.02
N ASP A 189 -8.13 -11.00 11.15
CA ASP A 189 -7.57 -10.13 10.11
C ASP A 189 -8.67 -9.62 9.16
N ARG A 190 -9.57 -10.51 8.72
CA ARG A 190 -10.68 -10.14 7.83
C ARG A 190 -11.59 -9.09 8.48
N ARG A 191 -12.04 -9.34 9.72
CA ARG A 191 -12.96 -8.43 10.45
C ARG A 191 -12.34 -7.05 10.68
N VAL A 192 -11.07 -7.00 11.07
CA VAL A 192 -10.38 -5.72 11.30
C VAL A 192 -10.26 -4.95 9.99
N ARG A 193 -9.92 -5.63 8.88
CA ARG A 193 -9.83 -4.98 7.56
C ARG A 193 -11.18 -4.47 7.07
N GLU A 194 -12.25 -5.24 7.22
CA GLU A 194 -13.61 -4.81 6.85
C GLU A 194 -14.04 -3.56 7.64
N ARG A 195 -13.76 -3.51 8.95
CA ARG A 195 -14.04 -2.32 9.78
C ARG A 195 -13.25 -1.10 9.31
N GLN A 196 -11.96 -1.27 8.98
CA GLN A 196 -11.14 -0.16 8.50
C GLN A 196 -11.54 0.32 7.11
N GLN A 197 -12.05 -0.56 6.25
CA GLN A 197 -12.60 -0.17 4.95
C GLN A 197 -13.95 0.54 5.07
N ALA A 198 -14.78 0.18 6.06
CA ALA A 198 -16.07 0.83 6.30
C ALA A 198 -15.94 2.21 6.99
N ALA A 199 -14.80 2.50 7.61
CA ALA A 199 -14.50 3.78 8.24
C ALA A 199 -13.89 4.82 7.27
N GLU A 200 -13.55 4.41 6.04
CA GLU A 200 -13.04 5.27 4.95
C GLU A 200 -14.16 5.74 4.01
#